data_AF-A0A834D1F7-F1
#
_entry.id   AF-A0A834D1F7-F1
#
_cell.length_a   1.000
_cell.length_b   1.000
_cell.length_c   1.000
_cell.angle_alpha   90.00
_cell.angle_beta   90.00
_cell.angle_gamma   90.00
#
_symmetry.space_group_name_H-M   'P 1'
#
loop_
_entity.id
_entity.type
_entity.pdbx_description
1 polymer ?
#
loop_
_entity_poly.entity_id
_entity_poly.type
_entity_poly.pdbx_seq_one_letter_code
_entity_poly.pdbx_strand_id
1 'polypeptide(L)'
;MMSEGSTIVNLTQREGGDDSELVDLSGKVHQLPCAIKYNGPCSVSNFFKPRSTGIEVEGLKVEEAYFRGRKLQGTTIPLSTGYCGFVLGKKNLVEKKASDMSDGNSNRWEVNAKFENVTYWNHDSLPSSDDALLRSFHWLTVAKALHKPVTAEDLVSASIALQKMD
;
A
#
# COMPACT_ATOMS: atom_id res chain seq x y z
N MET A 1 -12.35 -2.08 -30.30
CA MET A 1 -11.74 -1.12 -29.38
C MET A 1 -12.52 -1.22 -28.08
N MET A 2 -12.04 -2.02 -27.13
CA MET A 2 -12.77 -2.29 -25.89
C MET A 2 -12.64 -1.06 -24.98
N SER A 3 -13.78 -0.47 -24.63
CA SER A 3 -13.86 0.65 -23.69
C SER A 3 -13.50 0.13 -22.30
N GLU A 4 -12.28 0.40 -21.84
CA GLU A 4 -11.94 0.23 -20.41
C GLU A 4 -12.88 1.12 -19.59
N GLY A 5 -13.72 0.50 -18.77
CA GLY A 5 -14.70 1.19 -17.96
C GLY A 5 -14.04 2.25 -17.05
N SER A 6 -14.52 3.49 -17.16
CA SER A 6 -14.17 4.58 -16.24
C SER A 6 -14.55 4.19 -14.81
N THR A 7 -13.58 3.72 -14.04
CA THR A 7 -13.83 3.28 -12.65
C THR A 7 -13.57 4.46 -11.73
N ILE A 8 -14.63 5.11 -11.27
CA ILE A 8 -14.52 6.01 -10.11
C ILE A 8 -14.43 5.10 -8.88
N VAL A 9 -13.26 5.03 -8.26
CA VAL A 9 -13.08 4.26 -7.03
C VAL A 9 -13.68 5.07 -5.88
N ASN A 10 -14.92 4.75 -5.50
CA ASN A 10 -15.57 5.32 -4.33
C ASN A 10 -15.49 4.32 -3.17
N LEU A 11 -14.55 4.55 -2.25
CA LEU A 11 -14.35 3.68 -1.08
C LEU A 11 -15.26 4.02 0.11
N THR A 12 -16.19 4.99 -0.04
CA THR A 12 -16.95 5.56 1.10
C THR A 12 -18.38 5.04 1.24
N GLN A 13 -18.88 4.20 0.33
CA GLN A 13 -20.24 3.67 0.38
C GLN A 13 -20.23 2.14 0.19
N ARG A 14 -20.38 1.40 1.29
CA ARG A 14 -20.91 0.02 1.27
C ARG A 14 -22.38 0.10 1.67
N GLU A 15 -23.28 0.04 0.69
CA GLU A 15 -24.71 -0.19 0.94
C GLU A 15 -24.99 -1.69 0.87
N GLY A 16 -25.63 -2.25 1.90
CA GLY A 16 -26.19 -3.60 1.87
C GLY A 16 -25.20 -4.72 2.16
N GLY A 17 -25.68 -5.75 2.87
CA GLY A 17 -24.88 -6.86 3.38
C GLY A 17 -24.55 -7.96 2.38
N ASP A 18 -23.79 -8.91 2.92
CA ASP A 18 -23.40 -10.21 2.39
C ASP A 18 -22.14 -10.27 1.50
N ASP A 19 -21.48 -11.42 1.62
CA ASP A 19 -20.16 -11.91 1.18
C ASP A 19 -19.54 -11.35 -0.13
N SER A 20 -19.37 -10.03 -0.24
CA SER A 20 -18.70 -9.42 -1.40
C SER A 20 -17.17 -9.48 -1.28
N GLU A 21 -16.55 -10.08 -2.29
CA GLU A 21 -15.10 -10.15 -2.45
C GLU A 21 -14.48 -8.74 -2.33
N LEU A 22 -13.45 -8.62 -1.48
CA LEU A 22 -12.73 -7.36 -1.26
C LEU A 22 -12.24 -6.79 -2.59
N VAL A 23 -12.54 -5.51 -2.85
CA VAL A 23 -12.09 -4.80 -4.05
C VAL A 23 -10.57 -4.91 -4.16
N ASP A 24 -10.09 -5.46 -5.27
CA ASP A 24 -8.67 -5.53 -5.59
C ASP A 24 -8.22 -4.28 -6.37
N LEU A 25 -7.28 -3.56 -5.79
CA LEU A 25 -6.65 -2.35 -6.34
C LEU A 25 -5.23 -2.60 -6.83
N SER A 26 -4.80 -3.85 -6.97
CA SER A 26 -3.51 -4.19 -7.57
C SER A 26 -3.37 -3.55 -8.95
N GLY A 27 -2.25 -2.85 -9.17
CA GLY A 27 -1.96 -2.06 -10.36
C GLY A 27 -2.64 -0.68 -10.41
N LYS A 28 -3.40 -0.29 -9.38
CA LYS A 28 -4.19 0.96 -9.35
C LYS A 28 -3.83 1.89 -8.18
N VAL A 29 -2.87 1.50 -7.34
CA VAL A 29 -2.40 2.31 -6.21
C VAL A 29 -1.16 3.09 -6.64
N HIS A 30 -1.24 4.41 -6.54
CA HIS A 30 -0.16 5.31 -6.96
C HIS A 30 0.28 6.23 -5.82
N GLN A 31 1.58 6.26 -5.53
CA GLN A 31 2.20 7.26 -4.67
C GLN A 31 2.79 8.36 -5.55
N LEU A 32 2.25 9.57 -5.46
CA LEU A 32 2.70 10.72 -6.26
C LEU A 32 3.73 11.56 -5.48
N PRO A 33 4.68 12.23 -6.16
CA PRO A 33 5.68 13.08 -5.53
C PRO A 33 5.11 14.47 -5.24
N CYS A 34 3.85 14.55 -4.80
CA CYS A 34 3.18 15.80 -4.49
C CYS A 34 2.00 15.58 -3.52
N ALA A 35 1.61 16.65 -2.83
CA ALA A 35 0.43 16.65 -1.98
C ALA A 35 -0.79 17.18 -2.75
N ILE A 36 -1.86 16.37 -2.82
CA ILE A 36 -3.16 16.79 -3.35
C ILE A 36 -4.05 17.13 -2.16
N LYS A 37 -4.48 18.40 -2.06
CA LYS A 37 -5.34 18.87 -0.95
C LYS A 37 -6.75 18.27 -0.98
N TYR A 38 -7.24 17.94 -2.17
CA TYR A 38 -8.55 17.32 -2.33
C TYR A 38 -8.48 15.83 -1.93
N ASN A 39 -9.39 15.41 -1.05
CA ASN A 39 -9.55 14.02 -0.65
C ASN A 39 -10.98 13.58 -0.96
N GLY A 40 -11.14 12.75 -1.98
CA GLY A 40 -12.45 12.28 -2.45
C GLY A 40 -12.35 11.53 -3.78
N PRO A 41 -13.49 11.08 -4.33
CA PRO A 41 -13.54 10.37 -5.60
C PRO A 41 -12.93 11.18 -6.76
N CYS A 42 -12.18 10.52 -7.63
CA CYS A 42 -11.56 11.14 -8.80
C CYS A 42 -11.52 10.16 -9.98
N SER A 43 -11.68 10.67 -11.20
CA SER A 43 -11.64 9.88 -12.44
C SER A 43 -10.19 9.57 -12.87
N VAL A 44 -9.40 8.92 -11.99
CA VAL A 44 -7.98 8.63 -12.21
C VAL A 44 -7.76 7.92 -13.55
N SER A 45 -8.54 6.88 -13.84
CA SER A 45 -8.45 6.09 -15.07
C SER A 45 -8.62 6.89 -16.35
N ASN A 46 -9.29 8.05 -16.30
CA ASN A 46 -9.56 8.85 -17.50
C ASN A 46 -8.41 9.81 -17.83
N PHE A 47 -7.64 10.22 -16.82
CA PHE A 47 -6.65 11.28 -16.98
C PHE A 47 -5.21 10.84 -16.69
N PHE A 48 -5.01 9.93 -15.74
CA PHE A 48 -3.70 9.41 -15.39
C PHE A 48 -3.47 8.09 -16.12
N LYS A 49 -2.62 8.13 -17.15
CA LYS A 49 -2.35 6.99 -18.05
C LYS A 49 -0.86 6.64 -18.02
N PRO A 50 -0.40 5.86 -17.02
CA PRO A 50 0.93 5.27 -17.01
C PRO A 50 1.20 4.46 -18.29
N ARG A 51 2.42 4.56 -18.81
CA ARG A 51 2.89 3.80 -19.97
C ARG A 51 4.25 3.20 -19.66
N SER A 52 4.45 1.94 -20.03
CA SER A 52 5.79 1.36 -20.01
C SER A 52 6.68 2.08 -21.01
N THR A 53 7.89 2.43 -20.58
CA THR A 53 8.91 3.06 -21.43
C THR A 53 9.78 2.04 -22.16
N GLY A 54 9.72 0.76 -21.76
CA GLY A 54 10.67 -0.28 -22.20
C GLY A 54 12.07 -0.15 -21.61
N ILE A 55 12.31 0.84 -20.74
CA ILE A 55 13.57 1.06 -20.04
C ILE A 55 13.54 0.31 -18.71
N GLU A 56 14.68 -0.27 -18.33
CA GLU A 56 14.89 -0.90 -17.04
C GLU A 56 16.15 -0.31 -16.40
N VAL A 57 16.06 0.07 -15.12
CA VAL A 57 17.16 0.67 -14.34
C VAL A 57 17.22 -0.04 -13.00
N GLU A 58 18.37 -0.60 -12.64
CA GLU A 58 18.52 -1.36 -11.37
C GLU A 58 17.50 -2.51 -11.20
N GLY A 59 17.07 -3.13 -12.31
CA GLY A 59 16.02 -4.16 -12.29
C GLY A 59 14.59 -3.62 -12.16
N LEU A 60 14.42 -2.29 -12.14
CA LEU A 60 13.14 -1.61 -12.04
C LEU A 60 12.65 -1.21 -13.44
N LYS A 61 11.47 -1.71 -13.81
CA LYS A 61 10.81 -1.35 -15.08
C LYS A 61 10.27 0.06 -14.98
N VAL A 62 10.73 0.94 -15.86
CA VAL A 62 10.38 2.36 -15.83
C VAL A 62 9.06 2.59 -16.56
N GLU A 63 8.14 3.23 -15.85
CA GLU A 63 6.87 3.72 -16.35
C GLU A 63 6.89 5.25 -16.42
N GLU A 64 6.15 5.81 -17.38
CA GLU A 64 6.00 7.26 -17.55
C GLU A 64 4.52 7.65 -17.48
N ALA A 65 4.24 8.75 -16.80
CA ALA A 65 2.93 9.38 -16.76
C ALA A 65 3.07 10.90 -16.66
N TYR A 66 1.98 11.63 -16.89
CA TYR A 66 1.96 13.08 -16.74
C TYR A 66 0.87 13.48 -15.75
N PHE A 67 1.24 14.33 -14.79
CA PHE A 67 0.29 14.90 -13.84
C PHE A 67 0.43 16.42 -13.85
N ARG A 68 -0.67 17.13 -14.16
CA ARG A 68 -0.69 18.61 -14.26
C ARG A 68 0.41 19.17 -15.18
N GLY A 69 0.66 18.47 -16.30
CA GLY A 69 1.68 18.86 -17.29
C GLY A 69 3.13 18.57 -16.89
N ARG A 70 3.37 17.93 -15.75
CA ARG A 70 4.70 17.52 -15.30
C ARG A 70 4.93 16.05 -15.59
N LYS A 71 6.11 15.73 -16.13
CA LYS A 71 6.53 14.35 -16.38
C LYS A 71 6.83 13.66 -15.06
N LEU A 72 6.29 12.48 -14.89
CA LEU A 72 6.58 11.59 -13.78
C LEU A 72 7.21 10.31 -14.34
N GLN A 73 8.24 9.83 -13.65
CA GLN A 73 8.85 8.54 -13.94
C GLN A 73 8.72 7.68 -12.70
N GLY A 74 8.20 6.48 -12.87
CA GLY A 74 7.82 5.61 -11.76
C GLY A 74 8.12 4.16 -12.05
N THR A 75 7.88 3.33 -11.05
CA THR A 75 7.94 1.87 -11.21
C THR A 75 6.95 1.22 -10.27
N THR A 76 6.36 0.12 -10.74
CA THR A 76 5.44 -0.70 -9.95
C THR A 76 6.23 -1.74 -9.17
N ILE A 77 6.20 -1.65 -7.85
CA ILE A 77 6.88 -2.58 -6.95
C ILE A 77 5.85 -3.51 -6.28
N PRO A 78 6.11 -4.83 -6.27
CA PRO A 78 5.30 -5.76 -5.47
C PRO A 78 5.56 -5.52 -3.98
N LEU A 79 4.56 -5.79 -3.15
CA LEU A 79 4.76 -5.89 -1.72
C LEU A 79 5.63 -7.12 -1.40
N SER A 80 6.41 -7.05 -0.33
CA SER A 80 7.29 -8.15 0.08
C SER A 80 6.52 -9.45 0.35
N THR A 81 7.13 -10.59 0.05
CA THR A 81 6.52 -11.92 0.24
C THR A 81 5.93 -12.09 1.64
N GLY A 82 4.66 -12.52 1.69
CA GLY A 82 3.91 -12.70 2.95
C GLY A 82 3.21 -11.45 3.45
N TYR A 83 3.27 -10.33 2.72
CA TYR A 83 2.55 -9.10 3.02
C TYR A 83 1.52 -8.77 1.94
N CYS A 84 0.43 -8.15 2.36
CA CYS A 84 -0.58 -7.57 1.47
C CYS A 84 -0.99 -6.18 1.98
N GLY A 85 -1.40 -5.32 1.06
CA GLY A 85 -1.84 -3.97 1.36
C GLY A 85 -3.34 -3.91 1.55
N PHE A 86 -3.80 -3.06 2.47
CA PHE A 86 -5.21 -2.82 2.72
C PHE A 86 -5.51 -1.32 2.75
N VAL A 87 -6.67 -0.93 2.23
CA VAL A 87 -7.22 0.42 2.39
C VAL A 87 -8.30 0.37 3.46
N LEU A 88 -8.09 1.11 4.54
CA LEU A 88 -9.00 1.16 5.68
C LEU A 88 -9.88 2.41 5.62
N GLY A 89 -11.18 2.24 5.87
CA GLY A 89 -12.14 3.33 6.01
C GLY A 89 -12.74 3.37 7.41
N LYS A 90 -13.01 4.57 7.93
CA LYS A 90 -13.77 4.71 9.17
C LYS A 90 -15.26 4.57 8.88
N LYS A 91 -15.92 3.68 9.61
CA LYS A 91 -17.37 3.51 9.53
C LYS A 91 -18.05 4.56 10.41
N ASN A 92 -18.68 5.56 9.79
CA ASN A 92 -19.58 6.44 10.52
C ASN A 92 -20.90 5.70 10.72
N LEU A 93 -21.15 5.21 11.93
CA LEU A 93 -22.48 4.74 12.29
C LEU A 93 -23.38 5.98 12.28
N VAL A 94 -24.21 6.10 11.25
CA VAL A 94 -25.36 7.02 11.28
C VAL A 94 -26.17 6.62 12.51
N GLU A 95 -26.33 7.55 13.45
CA GLU A 95 -27.00 7.37 14.73
C GLU A 95 -28.36 6.68 14.54
N LYS A 96 -28.40 5.35 14.71
CA LYS A 96 -29.65 4.66 14.96
C LYS A 96 -30.06 5.02 16.37
N LYS A 97 -31.21 5.68 16.47
CA LYS A 97 -31.81 6.23 17.69
C LYS A 97 -31.69 5.29 18.90
N ALA A 98 -31.20 5.88 19.99
CA ALA A 98 -31.40 5.57 21.40
C ALA A 98 -32.00 4.20 21.76
N SER A 99 -31.15 3.28 22.21
CA SER A 99 -31.34 2.44 23.41
C SER A 99 -30.18 1.46 23.50
N ASP A 100 -29.13 1.86 24.21
CA ASP A 100 -28.52 1.06 25.28
C ASP A 100 -27.23 1.74 25.73
N MET A 101 -27.15 1.94 27.05
CA MET A 101 -26.01 2.52 27.74
C MET A 101 -24.82 1.56 27.65
N SER A 102 -23.97 1.73 26.63
CA SER A 102 -22.56 1.34 26.70
C SER A 102 -21.70 2.48 26.19
N ASP A 103 -21.05 3.16 27.13
CA ASP A 103 -19.97 4.10 26.88
C ASP A 103 -18.81 3.37 26.19
N GLY A 104 -18.54 3.67 24.91
CA GLY A 104 -17.60 2.86 24.13
C GLY A 104 -17.38 3.30 22.69
N ASN A 105 -16.79 4.48 22.50
CA ASN A 105 -15.98 4.90 21.34
C ASN A 105 -16.38 4.34 19.94
N SER A 106 -17.15 5.12 19.19
CA SER A 106 -17.60 4.84 17.80
C SER A 106 -16.48 4.88 16.73
N ASN A 107 -15.27 4.43 17.04
CA ASN A 107 -14.10 4.48 16.15
C ASN A 107 -13.80 3.15 15.46
N ARG A 108 -14.79 2.60 14.73
CA ARG A 108 -14.63 1.33 14.00
C ARG A 108 -14.03 1.56 12.62
N TRP A 109 -12.95 0.84 12.32
CA TRP A 109 -12.34 0.77 10.98
C TRP A 109 -12.78 -0.50 10.26
N GLU A 110 -12.94 -0.43 8.95
CA GLU A 110 -13.21 -1.58 8.10
C GLU A 110 -12.30 -1.59 6.88
N VAL A 111 -12.05 -2.80 6.36
CA VAL A 111 -11.24 -3.01 5.17
C VAL A 111 -12.11 -2.76 3.95
N ASN A 112 -11.75 -1.75 3.16
CA ASN A 112 -12.50 -1.35 1.97
C ASN A 112 -11.96 -2.03 0.72
N ALA A 113 -10.64 -2.21 0.65
CA ALA A 113 -9.94 -2.78 -0.50
C ALA A 113 -8.62 -3.44 -0.10
N LYS A 114 -8.09 -4.28 -0.98
CA LYS A 114 -6.75 -4.90 -0.89
C LYS A 114 -5.90 -4.56 -2.12
N PHE A 115 -4.59 -4.67 -2.01
CA PHE A 115 -3.65 -4.56 -3.13
C PHE A 115 -2.35 -5.32 -2.86
N GLU A 116 -1.70 -5.80 -3.92
CA GLU A 116 -0.45 -6.56 -3.83
C GLU A 116 0.78 -5.81 -4.34
N ASN A 117 0.58 -4.65 -4.97
CA ASN A 117 1.66 -3.81 -5.50
C ASN A 117 1.29 -2.33 -5.44
N VAL A 118 2.31 -1.48 -5.52
CA VAL A 118 2.17 -0.03 -5.53
C VAL A 118 3.10 0.56 -6.58
N THR A 119 2.61 1.53 -7.35
CA THR A 119 3.46 2.32 -8.25
C THR A 119 3.87 3.60 -7.52
N TYR A 120 5.17 3.82 -7.35
CA TYR A 120 5.66 5.12 -6.91
C TYR A 120 6.15 5.94 -8.09
N TRP A 121 6.10 7.26 -7.94
CA TRP A 121 6.41 8.20 -9.00
C TRP A 121 7.37 9.26 -8.48
N ASN A 122 8.41 9.53 -9.27
CA ASN A 122 9.38 10.59 -9.07
C ASN A 122 9.16 11.71 -10.10
N HIS A 123 9.57 12.93 -9.74
CA HIS A 123 9.52 14.08 -10.64
C HIS A 123 10.89 14.26 -11.30
N ASP A 124 10.94 14.09 -12.63
CA ASP A 124 12.15 14.25 -13.45
C ASP A 124 13.39 13.44 -13.03
N SER A 125 13.23 12.40 -12.21
CA SER A 125 14.27 11.45 -11.88
C SER A 125 13.80 10.02 -12.14
N LEU A 126 14.73 9.17 -12.57
CA LEU A 126 14.46 7.75 -12.75
C LEU A 126 14.19 7.09 -11.38
N PRO A 127 13.37 6.04 -11.35
CA PRO A 127 13.26 5.15 -10.19
C PRO A 127 14.63 4.56 -9.82
N SER A 128 14.91 4.41 -8.53
CA SER A 128 16.15 3.85 -8.01
C SER A 128 15.91 3.04 -6.73
N SER A 129 16.82 2.12 -6.42
CA SER A 129 16.85 1.37 -5.16
C SER A 129 16.95 2.26 -3.91
N ASP A 130 17.43 3.50 -4.07
CA ASP A 130 17.54 4.48 -2.98
C ASP A 130 16.25 5.26 -2.70
N ASP A 131 15.19 5.08 -3.51
CA ASP A 131 13.92 5.78 -3.31
C ASP A 131 13.27 5.43 -1.98
N ALA A 132 12.73 6.46 -1.31
CA ALA A 132 12.26 6.36 0.08
C ALA A 132 11.19 5.26 0.28
N LEU A 133 10.26 5.11 -0.67
CA LEU A 133 9.22 4.08 -0.56
C LEU A 133 9.83 2.68 -0.65
N LEU A 134 10.73 2.44 -1.60
CA LEU A 134 11.37 1.14 -1.78
C LEU A 134 12.25 0.79 -0.57
N ARG A 135 13.06 1.75 -0.08
CA ARG A 135 13.84 1.59 1.15
C ARG A 135 12.98 1.33 2.37
N SER A 136 11.76 1.86 2.44
CA SER A 136 10.84 1.61 3.56
C SER A 136 10.46 0.13 3.67
N PHE A 137 10.42 -0.62 2.56
CA PHE A 137 10.09 -2.05 2.60
C PHE A 137 11.21 -2.91 3.19
N HIS A 138 12.47 -2.43 3.18
CA HIS A 138 13.57 -3.13 3.88
C HIS A 138 13.32 -3.23 5.39
N TRP A 139 12.57 -2.28 5.97
CA TRP A 139 12.18 -2.34 7.38
C TRP A 139 11.41 -3.62 7.72
N LEU A 140 10.59 -4.14 6.81
CA LEU A 140 9.79 -5.35 7.05
C LEU A 140 10.69 -6.56 7.35
N THR A 141 11.76 -6.72 6.58
CA THR A 141 12.77 -7.77 6.79
C THR A 141 13.49 -7.58 8.13
N VAL A 142 13.92 -6.35 8.42
CA VAL A 142 14.63 -6.02 9.67
C VAL A 142 13.73 -6.28 10.89
N ALA A 143 12.49 -5.79 10.87
CA ALA A 143 11.52 -5.98 11.94
C ALA A 143 11.23 -7.47 12.17
N LYS A 144 11.10 -8.27 11.10
CA LYS A 144 10.90 -9.73 11.21
C LYS A 144 12.06 -10.41 11.91
N ALA A 145 13.30 -10.03 11.61
CA ALA A 145 14.48 -10.60 12.25
C ALA A 145 14.60 -10.15 13.71
N LEU A 146 14.38 -8.85 13.98
CA LEU A 146 14.48 -8.26 15.31
C LEU A 146 13.45 -8.82 16.30
N HIS A 147 12.22 -9.02 15.84
CA HIS A 147 11.11 -9.49 16.68
C HIS A 147 10.92 -11.01 16.64
N LYS A 148 11.86 -11.76 16.05
CA LYS A 148 11.82 -13.23 16.09
C LYS A 148 11.95 -13.68 17.56
N PRO A 149 11.01 -14.50 18.09
CA PRO A 149 11.12 -15.01 19.46
C PRO A 149 12.42 -15.81 19.64
N VAL A 150 13.06 -15.63 20.80
CA VAL A 150 14.26 -16.37 21.18
C VAL A 150 13.86 -17.75 21.70
N THR A 151 14.44 -18.81 21.15
CA THR A 151 14.17 -20.18 21.63
C THR A 151 15.18 -20.62 22.71
N ALA A 152 14.87 -21.71 23.42
CA ALA A 152 15.78 -22.26 24.41
C ALA A 152 17.09 -22.74 23.75
N GLU A 153 17.02 -23.26 22.53
CA GLU A 153 18.17 -23.70 21.74
C GLU A 153 19.06 -22.52 21.33
N ASP A 154 18.47 -21.37 21.01
CA ASP A 154 19.20 -20.14 20.72
C ASP A 154 20.00 -19.67 21.96
N LEU A 155 19.38 -19.72 23.15
CA LEU A 155 20.05 -19.37 24.42
C LEU A 155 21.19 -20.33 24.76
N VAL A 156 20.97 -21.65 24.59
CA VAL A 156 22.01 -22.66 24.79
C VAL A 156 23.17 -22.45 23.82
N SER A 157 22.87 -22.18 22.54
CA SER A 157 23.88 -21.93 21.52
C SER A 157 24.71 -20.68 21.83
N ALA A 158 24.06 -19.59 22.27
CA ALA A 158 24.73 -18.37 22.69
C ALA A 158 25.63 -18.58 23.92
N SER A 159 25.17 -19.37 24.90
CA SER A 159 25.96 -19.73 26.09
C SER A 159 27.22 -20.52 25.73
N ILE A 160 27.10 -21.52 24.84
CA ILE A 160 28.24 -22.31 24.35
C ILE A 160 29.23 -21.43 23.56
N ALA A 161 28.73 -20.47 22.77
CA ALA A 161 29.58 -19.55 22.02
C ALA A 161 30.41 -18.64 22.93
N LEU A 162 29.80 -18.14 24.02
CA LEU A 162 30.51 -17.33 25.03
C LEU A 162 31.59 -18.13 25.74
N GLN A 163 31.32 -19.39 26.11
CA GLN A 163 32.30 -20.27 26.77
C GLN A 163 33.50 -20.66 25.89
N LYS A 164 33.38 -20.55 24.56
CA LYS A 164 34.47 -20.86 23.61
C LYS A 164 35.35 -19.65 23.28
N MET A 165 34.98 -18.46 23.75
CA MET A 165 35.74 -17.23 23.54
C MET A 165 36.71 -16.94 24.69
N ASP A 166 36.58 -17.66 25.81
CA ASP A 166 37.52 -17.71 26.94
C ASP A 166 38.54 -18.85 26.77
#